data_AF-A0A610P9N8-F1
#
_entry.id   AF-A0A610P9N8-F1
#
_cell.length_a   1.000
_cell.length_b   1.000
_cell.length_c   1.000
_cell.angle_alpha   90.00
_cell.angle_beta   90.00
_cell.angle_gamma   90.00
#
_symmetry.space_group_name_H-M   'P 1'
#
loop_
_entity.id
_entity.type
_entity.pdbx_description
1 polymer ?
#
loop_
_entity_poly.entity_id
_entity_poly.type
_entity_poly.pdbx_seq_one_letter_code
_entity_poly.pdbx_strand_id
1 'polypeptide(L)'
;SKEENHADVKNYYFRFYIPLESRKGICLLYAYKKDGIKSVFQTEFSKFFTAKTNKNIQINPLTYDKAVLPWLEAETKEIRVIGFTAPRSIEDSISSLGDIDREYVLKPKKNGTFGKFKNFRNKGSEQGKLIEMLSDESTQIKVKVVMEGSTKTFSVGKSERSTMCQIEIDLEKVKVIAGNPEFDSLDSWASDLIKDLRKQIGL
;
A
#
# COMPACT_ATOMS: atom_id res chain seq x y z
N SER A 1 -0.63 -42.97 9.50
CA SER A 1 -1.13 -41.85 8.69
C SER A 1 -0.01 -40.88 8.44
N LYS A 2 0.21 -40.51 7.18
CA LYS A 2 1.19 -39.49 6.79
C LYS A 2 0.66 -38.13 7.27
N GLU A 3 1.46 -37.44 8.08
CA GLU A 3 1.25 -36.03 8.42
C GLU A 3 1.40 -35.22 7.12
N GLU A 4 0.33 -34.57 6.70
CA GLU A 4 0.37 -33.62 5.61
C GLU A 4 1.16 -32.39 6.07
N ASN A 5 2.31 -32.17 5.42
CA ASN A 5 3.10 -30.95 5.54
C ASN A 5 2.21 -29.74 5.21
N HIS A 6 1.64 -29.11 6.24
CA HIS A 6 1.14 -27.73 6.17
C HIS A 6 2.34 -26.78 6.01
N ALA A 7 3.00 -26.84 4.85
CA ALA A 7 3.74 -25.69 4.39
C ALA A 7 2.69 -24.60 4.14
N ASP A 8 2.75 -23.49 4.87
CA ASP A 8 2.00 -22.28 4.56
C ASP A 8 2.29 -21.92 3.10
N VAL A 9 1.39 -22.32 2.19
CA VAL A 9 1.49 -21.96 0.78
C VAL A 9 1.28 -20.46 0.71
N LYS A 10 2.37 -19.71 0.64
CA LYS A 10 2.35 -18.27 0.44
C LYS A 10 1.72 -18.01 -0.92
N ASN A 11 0.44 -17.64 -0.93
CA ASN A 11 -0.27 -17.27 -2.14
C ASN A 11 0.27 -15.94 -2.66
N TYR A 12 1.26 -16.01 -3.54
CA TYR A 12 1.75 -14.85 -4.27
C TYR A 12 0.76 -14.48 -5.35
N TYR A 13 0.20 -13.28 -5.25
CA TYR A 13 -0.68 -12.72 -6.26
C TYR A 13 0.09 -11.72 -7.13
N PHE A 14 -0.03 -11.88 -8.45
CA PHE A 14 0.50 -10.94 -9.43
C PHE A 14 -0.49 -10.79 -10.58
N ARG A 15 -0.70 -9.54 -11.03
CA ARG A 15 -1.58 -9.23 -12.15
C ARG A 15 -0.89 -8.29 -13.12
N PHE A 16 -0.99 -8.59 -14.41
CA PHE A 16 -0.41 -7.79 -15.48
C PHE A 16 -1.49 -7.23 -16.37
N TYR A 17 -1.27 -6.00 -16.83
CA TYR A 17 -1.97 -5.41 -17.95
C TYR A 17 -0.94 -4.88 -18.93
N ILE A 18 -0.86 -5.52 -20.10
CA ILE A 18 0.05 -5.14 -21.18
C ILE A 18 -0.83 -4.84 -22.40
N PRO A 19 -1.00 -3.57 -22.78
CA PRO A 19 -1.78 -3.22 -23.97
C PRO A 19 -1.10 -3.74 -25.23
N LEU A 20 -1.91 -4.04 -26.25
CA LEU A 20 -1.39 -4.33 -27.60
C LEU A 20 -0.60 -3.11 -28.11
N GLU A 21 0.51 -3.37 -28.78
CA GLU A 21 1.38 -2.33 -29.38
C GLU A 21 1.99 -1.31 -28.41
N SER A 22 1.92 -1.56 -27.10
CA SER A 22 2.53 -0.69 -26.10
C SER A 22 3.89 -1.20 -25.63
N ARG A 23 4.82 -0.27 -25.37
CA ARG A 23 6.11 -0.55 -24.71
C ARG A 23 6.01 -0.50 -23.17
N LYS A 24 4.83 -0.23 -22.63
CA LYS A 24 4.55 -0.04 -21.20
C LYS A 24 3.33 -0.85 -20.80
N GLY A 25 3.38 -1.44 -19.60
CA GLY A 25 2.26 -2.12 -18.97
C GLY A 25 2.19 -1.81 -17.49
N ILE A 26 1.09 -2.23 -16.86
CA ILE A 26 0.88 -2.16 -15.42
C ILE A 26 1.11 -3.54 -14.84
N CYS A 27 1.78 -3.61 -13.70
CA CYS A 27 1.94 -4.81 -12.92
C CYS A 27 1.57 -4.53 -11.46
N LEU A 28 0.67 -5.33 -10.90
CA LEU A 28 0.39 -5.38 -9.48
C LEU A 28 1.09 -6.59 -8.89
N LEU A 29 1.86 -6.38 -7.82
CA LEU A 29 2.59 -7.42 -7.12
C LEU A 29 2.17 -7.40 -5.65
N TYR A 30 1.73 -8.54 -5.14
CA TYR A 30 1.35 -8.68 -3.74
C TYR A 30 2.59 -8.57 -2.84
N ALA A 31 2.54 -7.66 -1.87
CA ALA A 31 3.59 -7.52 -0.87
C ALA A 31 3.20 -8.34 0.37
N TYR A 32 4.03 -9.32 0.74
CA TYR A 32 3.85 -10.08 1.97
C TYR A 32 4.84 -9.57 3.03
N LYS A 33 4.32 -8.95 4.10
CA LYS A 33 5.10 -8.32 5.17
C LYS A 33 6.06 -7.22 4.63
N LYS A 34 7.23 -7.04 5.27
CA LYS A 34 8.22 -5.98 4.98
C LYS A 34 9.11 -6.27 3.76
N ASP A 35 9.03 -7.49 3.19
CA ASP A 35 9.82 -7.91 2.04
C ASP A 35 8.95 -7.92 0.78
N GLY A 36 9.18 -6.95 -0.10
CA GLY A 36 8.48 -6.88 -1.38
C GLY A 36 8.88 -8.05 -2.28
N ILE A 37 7.91 -8.84 -2.73
CA ILE A 37 8.12 -9.89 -3.75
C ILE A 37 8.77 -9.32 -5.03
N LYS A 38 8.67 -8.00 -5.24
CA LYS A 38 9.22 -7.28 -6.40
C LYS A 38 10.64 -7.71 -6.75
N SER A 39 11.57 -7.74 -5.80
CA SER A 39 12.97 -8.02 -6.11
C SER A 39 13.16 -9.46 -6.61
N VAL A 40 12.51 -10.43 -5.96
CA VAL A 40 12.54 -11.85 -6.35
C VAL A 40 11.85 -12.04 -7.70
N PHE A 41 10.63 -11.51 -7.84
CA PHE A 41 9.84 -11.58 -9.06
C PHE A 41 10.58 -10.94 -10.24
N GLN A 42 11.11 -9.73 -10.05
CA GLN A 42 11.85 -9.01 -11.09
C GLN A 42 13.08 -9.80 -11.54
N THR A 43 13.82 -10.41 -10.62
CA THR A 43 15.02 -11.18 -10.95
C THR A 43 14.68 -12.39 -11.82
N GLU A 44 13.69 -13.19 -11.41
CA GLU A 44 13.34 -14.42 -12.13
C GLU A 44 12.58 -14.14 -13.43
N PHE A 45 11.63 -13.20 -13.41
CA PHE A 45 10.85 -12.85 -14.60
C PHE A 45 11.70 -12.17 -15.67
N SER A 46 12.68 -11.33 -15.28
CA SER A 46 13.56 -10.67 -16.26
C SER A 46 14.42 -11.69 -17.00
N LYS A 47 14.97 -12.70 -16.31
CA LYS A 47 15.71 -13.80 -16.95
C LYS A 47 14.83 -14.55 -17.95
N PHE A 48 13.63 -14.94 -17.53
CA PHE A 48 12.66 -15.62 -18.40
C PHE A 48 12.29 -14.79 -19.63
N PHE A 49 11.98 -13.51 -19.43
CA PHE A 49 11.56 -12.60 -20.50
C PHE A 49 12.68 -12.37 -21.52
N THR A 50 13.91 -12.12 -21.05
CA THR A 50 15.07 -11.95 -21.93
C THR A 50 15.35 -13.21 -22.73
N ALA A 51 15.29 -14.40 -22.11
CA ALA A 51 15.49 -15.67 -22.80
C ALA A 51 14.45 -15.93 -23.91
N LYS A 52 13.22 -15.44 -23.75
CA LYS A 52 12.12 -15.63 -24.72
C LYS A 52 12.04 -14.56 -25.79
N THR A 53 12.44 -13.34 -25.50
CA THR A 53 12.19 -12.18 -26.38
C THR A 53 13.46 -11.50 -26.89
N ASN A 54 14.62 -11.85 -26.33
CA ASN A 54 15.89 -11.16 -26.52
C ASN A 54 15.83 -9.66 -26.21
N LYS A 55 14.89 -9.25 -25.34
CA LYS A 55 14.67 -7.87 -24.89
C LYS A 55 14.71 -7.83 -23.37
N ASN A 56 15.15 -6.69 -22.83
CA ASN A 56 15.16 -6.46 -21.39
C ASN A 56 13.83 -5.84 -20.93
N ILE A 57 13.25 -6.39 -19.85
CA ILE A 57 12.11 -5.79 -19.16
C ILE A 57 12.59 -5.01 -17.95
N GLN A 58 11.97 -3.85 -17.71
CA GLN A 58 12.20 -3.06 -16.50
C GLN A 58 10.90 -2.99 -15.70
N ILE A 59 10.93 -3.50 -14.47
CA ILE A 59 9.83 -3.39 -13.52
C ILE A 59 10.18 -2.27 -12.54
N ASN A 60 9.84 -1.05 -12.92
CA ASN A 60 10.02 0.11 -12.07
C ASN A 60 8.79 0.26 -11.16
N PRO A 61 8.94 0.49 -9.85
CA PRO A 61 7.80 0.89 -9.03
C PRO A 61 7.18 2.12 -9.70
N LEU A 62 5.84 2.15 -9.78
CA LEU A 62 5.17 3.39 -10.14
C LEU A 62 5.58 4.41 -9.08
N THR A 63 6.36 5.42 -9.49
CA THR A 63 6.81 6.47 -8.58
C THR A 63 5.57 7.02 -7.91
N TYR A 64 5.59 7.14 -6.57
CA TYR A 64 4.44 7.58 -5.77
C TYR A 64 3.73 8.77 -6.41
N ASP A 65 4.49 9.72 -6.95
CA ASP A 65 3.99 10.88 -7.71
C ASP A 65 3.00 10.54 -8.82
N LYS A 66 3.28 9.58 -9.69
CA LYS A 66 2.38 9.23 -10.81
C LYS A 66 1.15 8.46 -10.36
N ALA A 67 1.28 7.63 -9.32
CA ALA A 67 0.19 6.83 -8.77
C ALA A 67 -0.80 7.67 -7.95
N VAL A 68 -0.28 8.69 -7.25
CA VAL A 68 -1.08 9.54 -6.36
C VAL A 68 -1.57 10.82 -7.01
N LEU A 69 -1.02 11.25 -8.16
CA LEU A 69 -1.46 12.43 -8.91
C LEU A 69 -3.00 12.58 -8.95
N PRO A 70 -3.78 11.52 -9.25
CA PRO A 70 -5.24 11.60 -9.29
C PRO A 70 -5.87 11.79 -7.90
N TRP A 71 -5.20 11.29 -6.86
CA TRP A 71 -5.64 11.33 -5.47
C TRP A 71 -5.14 12.57 -4.73
N LEU A 72 -4.31 13.41 -5.34
CA LEU A 72 -3.74 14.62 -4.69
C LEU A 72 -4.83 15.59 -4.23
N GLU A 73 -5.92 15.68 -4.99
CA GLU A 73 -7.06 16.54 -4.67
C GLU A 73 -8.12 15.83 -3.80
N ALA A 74 -7.95 14.53 -3.52
CA ALA A 74 -8.88 13.75 -2.70
C ALA A 74 -8.90 14.26 -1.25
N GLU A 75 -10.06 14.11 -0.62
CA GLU A 75 -10.24 14.52 0.78
C GLU A 75 -9.66 13.47 1.72
N THR A 76 -8.78 13.90 2.63
CA THR A 76 -8.28 13.04 3.70
C THR A 76 -9.33 12.90 4.81
N LYS A 77 -9.74 11.66 5.11
CA LYS A 77 -10.77 11.34 6.11
C LYS A 77 -10.25 10.57 7.32
N GLU A 78 -9.05 10.01 7.25
CA GLU A 78 -8.42 9.32 8.38
C GLU A 78 -6.91 9.48 8.30
N ILE A 79 -6.26 9.70 9.45
CA ILE A 79 -4.82 9.56 9.59
C ILE A 79 -4.59 8.48 10.64
N ARG A 80 -3.85 7.44 10.29
CA ARG A 80 -3.55 6.30 11.14
C ARG A 80 -2.05 6.27 11.41
N VAL A 81 -1.67 6.32 12.67
CA VAL A 81 -0.27 6.35 13.13
C VAL A 81 0.03 5.03 13.83
N ILE A 82 1.02 4.29 13.34
CA ILE A 82 1.33 2.92 13.78
C ILE A 82 2.66 2.91 14.52
N GLY A 83 2.70 2.22 15.65
CA GLY A 83 3.87 2.11 16.52
C GLY A 83 4.18 3.42 17.25
N PHE A 84 3.15 4.22 17.54
CA PHE A 84 3.33 5.47 18.28
C PHE A 84 3.68 5.19 19.74
N THR A 85 4.79 5.75 20.21
CA THR A 85 5.27 5.54 21.58
C THR A 85 4.78 6.69 22.46
N ALA A 86 3.59 6.55 23.06
CA ALA A 86 3.12 7.54 24.03
C ALA A 86 3.94 7.51 25.34
N PRO A 87 4.03 8.61 26.09
CA PRO A 87 4.74 8.63 27.36
C PRO A 87 4.09 7.69 28.39
N ARG A 88 4.79 6.59 28.68
CA ARG A 88 4.73 5.68 29.84
C ARG A 88 3.56 5.87 30.80
N SER A 89 2.60 4.93 30.84
CA SER A 89 1.91 4.62 32.11
C SER A 89 1.28 3.23 32.25
N ILE A 90 1.12 2.44 31.18
CA ILE A 90 0.40 1.13 31.25
C ILE A 90 1.24 -0.06 30.74
N GLU A 91 2.37 0.22 30.11
CA GLU A 91 3.10 -0.75 29.27
C GLU A 91 3.90 -1.78 30.07
N ASP A 92 4.42 -1.39 31.24
CA ASP A 92 5.21 -2.26 32.10
C ASP A 92 4.39 -3.43 32.67
N SER A 93 3.06 -3.32 32.68
CA SER A 93 2.16 -4.38 33.16
C SER A 93 1.71 -5.35 32.06
N ILE A 94 1.79 -4.96 30.78
CA ILE A 94 1.22 -5.72 29.64
C ILE A 94 2.30 -6.36 28.78
N SER A 95 3.54 -5.84 28.80
CA SER A 95 4.68 -6.38 28.03
C SER A 95 5.03 -7.83 28.37
N SER A 96 4.59 -8.35 29.52
CA SER A 96 4.72 -9.75 29.91
C SER A 96 3.78 -10.71 29.17
N LEU A 97 2.77 -10.18 28.45
CA LEU A 97 1.74 -10.97 27.75
C LEU A 97 1.95 -11.04 26.23
N GLY A 98 2.85 -10.24 25.66
CA GLY A 98 3.17 -10.24 24.22
C GLY A 98 3.65 -8.88 23.69
N ASP A 99 3.91 -8.83 22.39
CA ASP A 99 4.26 -7.59 21.69
C ASP A 99 3.05 -6.62 21.67
N ILE A 100 3.29 -5.36 22.03
CA ILE A 100 2.25 -4.31 22.06
C ILE A 100 2.37 -3.46 20.79
N ASP A 101 1.52 -3.74 19.80
CA ASP A 101 1.33 -2.85 18.64
C ASP A 101 0.35 -1.73 19.00
N ARG A 102 0.80 -0.47 18.89
CA ARG A 102 -0.03 0.72 19.15
C ARG A 102 -0.47 1.36 17.84
N GLU A 103 -1.76 1.68 17.76
CA GLU A 103 -2.33 2.39 16.63
C GLU A 103 -3.16 3.58 17.11
N TYR A 104 -2.91 4.76 16.54
CA TYR A 104 -3.71 5.96 16.76
C TYR A 104 -4.45 6.32 15.48
N VAL A 105 -5.77 6.37 15.56
CA VAL A 105 -6.65 6.75 14.44
C VAL A 105 -7.22 8.14 14.69
N LEU A 106 -6.74 9.11 13.94
CA LEU A 106 -7.27 10.46 13.91
C LEU A 106 -8.41 10.52 12.89
N LYS A 107 -9.60 10.96 13.35
CA LYS A 107 -10.76 11.23 12.49
C LYS A 107 -11.12 12.71 12.57
N PRO A 108 -11.52 13.34 11.46
CA PRO A 108 -11.92 14.74 11.48
C PRO A 108 -13.21 14.90 12.29
N LYS A 109 -13.52 16.14 12.68
CA LYS A 109 -14.84 16.48 13.24
C LYS A 109 -15.95 16.01 12.29
N LYS A 110 -17.17 15.79 12.81
CA LYS A 110 -18.31 15.27 12.02
C LYS A 110 -18.46 16.02 10.68
N ASN A 111 -18.53 15.26 9.58
CA ASN A 111 -18.56 15.76 8.18
C ASN A 111 -17.33 16.57 7.72
N GLY A 112 -16.27 16.62 8.51
CA GLY A 112 -15.04 17.33 8.20
C GLY A 112 -14.07 16.53 7.35
N THR A 113 -12.92 17.14 7.08
CA THR A 113 -11.79 16.57 6.36
C THR A 113 -10.51 17.11 7.01
N PHE A 114 -9.39 16.41 6.87
CA PHE A 114 -8.08 16.96 7.28
C PHE A 114 -7.41 17.80 6.16
N GLY A 115 -8.16 18.12 5.11
CA GLY A 115 -7.68 18.79 3.91
C GLY A 115 -7.40 17.83 2.76
N LYS A 116 -6.78 18.37 1.70
CA LYS A 116 -6.43 17.62 0.50
C LYS A 116 -5.17 16.79 0.69
N PHE A 117 -5.12 15.62 0.07
CA PHE A 117 -3.98 14.72 0.20
C PHE A 117 -2.63 15.38 -0.17
N LYS A 118 -2.61 16.26 -1.18
CA LYS A 118 -1.40 17.01 -1.58
C LYS A 118 -0.77 17.81 -0.45
N ASN A 119 -1.57 18.30 0.51
CA ASN A 119 -1.05 19.11 1.61
C ASN A 119 -0.19 18.25 2.53
N PHE A 120 -0.56 17.00 2.79
CA PHE A 120 0.25 16.06 3.57
C PHE A 120 1.63 15.76 2.97
N ARG A 121 1.83 16.11 1.70
CA ARG A 121 3.11 15.98 0.98
C ARG A 121 3.89 17.29 0.92
N ASN A 122 3.23 18.42 1.16
CA ASN A 122 3.86 19.73 1.21
C ASN A 122 4.36 20.01 2.63
N LYS A 123 5.67 19.91 2.84
CA LYS A 123 6.33 20.20 4.13
C LYS A 123 6.03 21.60 4.67
N GLY A 124 5.72 22.58 3.81
CA GLY A 124 5.35 23.92 4.22
C GLY A 124 3.92 24.05 4.77
N SER A 125 3.05 23.08 4.50
CA SER A 125 1.66 23.08 4.97
C SER A 125 1.53 22.59 6.41
N GLU A 126 0.41 22.91 7.07
CA GLU A 126 0.11 22.41 8.42
C GLU A 126 0.03 20.88 8.45
N GLN A 127 -0.55 20.27 7.41
CA GLN A 127 -0.64 18.82 7.27
C GLN A 127 0.74 18.18 7.12
N GLY A 128 1.63 18.78 6.31
CA GLY A 128 3.00 18.29 6.14
C GLY A 128 3.80 18.36 7.44
N LYS A 129 3.69 19.45 8.19
CA LYS A 129 4.32 19.60 9.51
C LYS A 129 3.81 18.58 10.52
N LEU A 130 2.50 18.29 10.51
CA LEU A 130 1.92 17.23 11.34
C LEU A 130 2.50 15.85 11.00
N ILE A 131 2.64 15.54 9.71
CA ILE A 131 3.27 14.28 9.27
C ILE A 131 4.72 14.21 9.71
N GLU A 132 5.49 15.29 9.60
CA GLU A 132 6.89 15.31 10.06
C GLU A 132 6.99 15.07 11.57
N MET A 133 6.18 15.75 12.38
CA MET A 133 6.12 15.55 13.82
C MET A 133 5.77 14.11 14.19
N LEU A 134 4.72 13.54 13.58
CA LEU A 134 4.29 12.18 13.86
C LEU A 134 5.29 11.13 13.36
N SER A 135 6.07 11.45 12.31
CA SER A 135 7.02 10.50 11.71
C SER A 135 8.19 10.20 12.64
N ASP A 136 8.57 11.15 13.49
CA ASP A 136 9.70 10.98 14.42
C ASP A 136 9.32 10.07 15.60
N GLU A 137 8.02 9.94 15.90
CA GLU A 137 7.48 9.18 17.04
C GLU A 137 6.73 7.90 16.61
N SER A 138 6.77 7.53 15.33
CA SER A 138 6.02 6.39 14.80
C SER A 138 6.78 5.60 13.74
N THR A 139 6.40 4.34 13.57
CA THR A 139 7.00 3.46 12.56
C THR A 139 6.42 3.70 11.17
N GLN A 140 5.15 4.09 11.09
CA GLN A 140 4.44 4.31 9.84
C GLN A 140 3.24 5.24 10.07
N ILE A 141 3.02 6.15 9.11
CA ILE A 141 1.79 6.94 9.04
C ILE A 141 1.04 6.57 7.77
N LYS A 142 -0.26 6.33 7.89
CA LYS A 142 -1.18 6.03 6.81
C LYS A 142 -2.26 7.10 6.73
N VAL A 143 -2.66 7.46 5.52
CA VAL A 143 -3.66 8.48 5.22
C VAL A 143 -4.72 7.86 4.34
N LYS A 144 -5.96 7.80 4.84
CA LYS A 144 -7.14 7.34 4.08
C LYS A 144 -7.73 8.54 3.36
N VAL A 145 -7.80 8.46 2.04
CA VAL A 145 -8.35 9.50 1.17
C VAL A 145 -9.59 9.01 0.45
N VAL A 146 -10.54 9.89 0.22
CA VAL A 146 -11.81 9.58 -0.46
C VAL A 146 -11.97 10.48 -1.68
N MET A 147 -12.30 9.87 -2.81
CA MET A 147 -12.59 10.54 -4.08
C MET A 147 -13.70 9.77 -4.80
N GLU A 148 -14.77 10.44 -5.21
CA GLU A 148 -15.87 9.85 -6.00
C GLU A 148 -16.44 8.55 -5.39
N GLY A 149 -16.56 8.48 -4.06
CA GLY A 149 -17.06 7.29 -3.34
C GLY A 149 -16.05 6.14 -3.23
N SER A 150 -14.88 6.25 -3.84
CA SER A 150 -13.79 5.31 -3.69
C SER A 150 -12.81 5.77 -2.62
N THR A 151 -12.31 4.80 -1.85
CA THR A 151 -11.35 5.05 -0.78
C THR A 151 -10.01 4.39 -1.10
N LYS A 152 -8.91 5.08 -0.80
CA LYS A 152 -7.56 4.50 -0.82
C LYS A 152 -6.78 4.92 0.41
N THR A 153 -5.93 4.03 0.89
CA THR A 153 -5.01 4.31 2.00
C THR A 153 -3.59 4.40 1.45
N PHE A 154 -2.91 5.49 1.79
CA PHE A 154 -1.56 5.81 1.35
C PHE A 154 -0.62 5.92 2.55
N SER A 155 0.58 5.36 2.46
CA SER A 155 1.63 5.61 3.47
C SER A 155 2.30 6.97 3.22
N VAL A 156 2.62 7.72 4.27
CA VAL A 156 3.30 9.03 4.21
C VAL A 156 4.35 9.13 5.33
N GLY A 157 5.35 10.02 5.19
CA GLY A 157 6.36 10.28 6.23
C GLY A 157 7.79 9.86 5.85
N LYS A 158 8.70 9.94 6.84
CA LYS A 158 10.17 9.86 6.70
C LYS A 158 10.76 8.48 6.39
N SER A 159 9.97 7.41 6.26
CA SER A 159 10.59 6.15 5.84
C SER A 159 11.22 6.36 4.46
N GLU A 160 12.53 6.13 4.34
CA GLU A 160 13.29 6.16 3.07
C GLU A 160 12.72 5.18 2.02
N ARG A 161 11.70 4.40 2.40
CA ARG A 161 10.90 3.48 1.59
C ARG A 161 9.66 4.12 0.95
N SER A 162 9.43 5.42 1.12
CA SER A 162 8.34 6.21 0.52
C SER A 162 8.35 6.28 -1.02
N THR A 163 9.32 5.63 -1.68
CA THR A 163 9.39 5.49 -3.14
C THR A 163 8.57 4.33 -3.69
N MET A 164 8.11 3.37 -2.87
CA MET A 164 7.20 2.31 -3.32
C MET A 164 5.75 2.69 -3.08
N CYS A 165 4.99 2.87 -4.16
CA CYS A 165 3.53 2.89 -4.08
C CYS A 165 3.03 1.51 -3.64
N GLN A 166 2.65 1.40 -2.37
CA GLN A 166 1.92 0.26 -1.83
C GLN A 166 0.46 0.69 -1.68
N ILE A 167 -0.43 -0.09 -2.27
CA ILE A 167 -1.88 0.11 -2.16
C ILE A 167 -2.38 -0.98 -1.23
N GLU A 168 -2.94 -0.57 -0.10
CA GLU A 168 -3.52 -1.52 0.84
C GLU A 168 -4.75 -2.18 0.22
N ILE A 169 -4.91 -3.47 0.53
CA ILE A 169 -6.10 -4.21 0.15
C ILE A 169 -7.29 -3.60 0.86
N ASP A 170 -8.31 -3.25 0.08
CA ASP A 170 -9.57 -2.75 0.60
C ASP A 170 -10.37 -3.92 1.18
N LEU A 171 -10.32 -4.08 2.51
CA LEU A 171 -11.01 -5.15 3.24
C LEU A 171 -12.54 -5.01 3.21
N GLU A 172 -13.09 -3.87 2.76
CA GLU A 172 -14.52 -3.72 2.50
C GLU A 172 -14.92 -4.38 1.17
N LYS A 173 -13.96 -4.59 0.26
CA LYS A 173 -14.17 -5.16 -1.08
C LYS A 173 -13.56 -6.55 -1.27
N VAL A 174 -12.57 -6.91 -0.46
CA VAL A 174 -11.84 -8.18 -0.55
C VAL A 174 -12.16 -9.04 0.66
N LYS A 175 -12.66 -10.25 0.42
CA LYS A 175 -12.96 -11.22 1.46
C LYS A 175 -11.66 -11.84 1.98
N VAL A 176 -11.60 -12.07 3.29
CA VAL A 176 -10.45 -12.73 3.94
C VAL A 176 -10.92 -14.04 4.57
N ILE A 177 -10.28 -15.15 4.19
CA ILE A 177 -10.54 -16.49 4.70
C ILE A 177 -9.26 -16.98 5.37
N ALA A 178 -9.34 -17.32 6.67
CA ALA A 178 -8.19 -17.78 7.46
C ALA A 178 -6.96 -16.84 7.35
N GLY A 179 -7.19 -15.53 7.42
CA GLY A 179 -6.12 -14.51 7.35
C GLY A 179 -5.54 -14.26 5.95
N ASN A 180 -6.05 -14.92 4.91
CA ASN A 180 -5.60 -14.75 3.54
C ASN A 180 -6.73 -14.16 2.66
N PRO A 181 -6.42 -13.22 1.74
CA PRO A 181 -7.39 -12.76 0.76
C PRO A 181 -7.93 -13.90 -0.11
N GLU A 182 -9.24 -13.97 -0.29
CA GLU A 182 -9.88 -14.88 -1.26
C GLU A 182 -9.55 -14.41 -2.68
N PHE A 183 -9.03 -15.32 -3.51
CA PHE A 183 -8.49 -15.01 -4.84
C PHE A 183 -9.48 -14.24 -5.72
N ASP A 184 -10.74 -14.67 -5.83
CA ASP A 184 -11.72 -14.05 -6.74
C ASP A 184 -12.04 -12.60 -6.34
N SER A 185 -12.24 -12.36 -5.04
CA SER A 185 -12.49 -11.01 -4.53
C SER A 185 -11.26 -10.10 -4.69
N LEU A 186 -10.06 -10.65 -4.48
CA LEU A 186 -8.80 -9.94 -4.70
C LEU A 186 -8.60 -9.61 -6.19
N ASP A 187 -8.87 -10.56 -7.08
CA ASP A 187 -8.69 -10.40 -8.52
C ASP A 187 -9.67 -9.40 -9.13
N SER A 188 -10.91 -9.41 -8.67
CA SER A 188 -11.92 -8.41 -9.05
C SER A 188 -11.47 -7.02 -8.60
N TRP A 189 -11.06 -6.87 -7.34
CA TRP A 189 -10.58 -5.59 -6.81
C TRP A 189 -9.32 -5.09 -7.54
N ALA A 190 -8.36 -5.97 -7.77
CA ALA A 190 -7.13 -5.65 -8.51
C ALA A 190 -7.40 -5.30 -9.98
N SER A 191 -8.42 -5.92 -10.59
CA SER A 191 -8.87 -5.58 -11.95
C SER A 191 -9.40 -4.16 -12.03
N ASP A 192 -10.25 -3.76 -11.10
CA ASP A 192 -10.79 -2.40 -11.06
C ASP A 192 -9.69 -1.38 -10.76
N LEU A 193 -8.74 -1.74 -9.88
CA LEU A 193 -7.56 -0.93 -9.62
C LEU A 193 -6.72 -0.71 -10.90
N ILE A 194 -6.50 -1.75 -11.72
CA ILE A 194 -5.80 -1.61 -13.00
C ILE A 194 -6.57 -0.72 -13.96
N LYS A 195 -7.92 -0.85 -14.05
CA LYS A 195 -8.74 0.00 -14.93
C LYS A 195 -8.62 1.48 -14.54
N ASP A 196 -8.62 1.77 -13.24
CA ASP A 196 -8.44 3.13 -12.73
C ASP A 196 -7.05 3.67 -13.07
N LEU A 197 -6.00 2.90 -12.75
CA LEU A 197 -4.62 3.28 -13.03
C LEU A 197 -4.39 3.49 -14.52
N ARG A 198 -4.96 2.63 -15.37
CA ARG A 198 -4.87 2.72 -16.83
C ARG A 198 -5.35 4.08 -17.36
N LYS A 199 -6.55 4.50 -16.95
CA LYS A 199 -7.11 5.81 -17.32
C LYS A 199 -6.18 6.96 -16.91
N GLN A 200 -5.52 6.81 -15.76
CA GLN A 200 -4.71 7.86 -15.15
C GLN A 200 -3.32 8.00 -15.78
N ILE A 201 -2.69 6.90 -16.18
CA ILE A 201 -1.35 6.90 -16.78
C ILE A 201 -1.34 6.94 -18.31
N GLY A 202 -2.53 7.01 -18.93
CA GLY A 202 -2.69 7.12 -20.38
C GLY A 202 -2.31 5.83 -21.14
N LEU A 203 -2.74 4.68 -20.61
CA LEU A 203 -2.62 3.37 -21.29
C LEU A 203 -3.96 2.83 -21.79
#